data_AF-A0AAV7IHD1-F1
#
_entry.id   AF-A0AAV7IHD1-F1
#
_cell.length_a   1.000
_cell.length_b   1.000
_cell.length_c   1.000
_cell.angle_alpha   90.00
_cell.angle_beta   90.00
_cell.angle_gamma   90.00
#
_symmetry.space_group_name_H-M   'P 1'
#
loop_
_entity.id
_entity.type
_entity.pdbx_description
1 polymer ?
#
loop_
_entity_poly.entity_id
_entity_poly.type
_entity_poly.pdbx_seq_one_letter_code
_entity_poly.pdbx_strand_id
1 'polypeptide(L)'
;MDVRSPKGIKFERIDGPYMCAEGPHWDHENNRLYYVDIIGHKILSYNPATRKVTHAYLKCGSVGFAIPAANKRNTFITACGTNLIQVTWDPATDDLDPKVQFISQVDVGVSDTRFNDAKVDPAGRLWAGTMGEKDGLPVSGKGSLYRFDYDGTPKKMISPVDISNGLVWSLNKDSFYYIDSFAYVIDVYDYDDATGDISNKRTLFDIKANNITGIADGMTIDKTGNLWIANHSGGTVFQIDSKTGKLLRTIKMPMRDATSVAFGGPDKDVLYVTSSKDKMPEDLLKQQPLAGPNDLKIEHIAGPYTVAEGSHWDEERNLLYYVDIPGQNIFCYNPATQMITHTYLNCGPVGYAIPLSGRNNTFIAGCKTSIIIVHWDPRTNNLNPEYHVISQVDQDISDTRFNDAKVDPRGRLWAGTMGEKNGVPLTDKGSMYRVDHDGTVAKIIDHVDISNGLVWNHFNDSFYFIDSFAYKIDEYSYDINSGDIARTMFDLKKNNLTGIPDGMTIDKAGNLWVANHGGGLVLKIDPKTGRLLQSIKMPVTLVTSVAFGGPNKDILYVTSAKDKLNATQSEKEPLAGSVFALHNLCVSGSPIRSCVMNF
;
A
#
# COMPACT_ATOMS: atom_id res chain seq x y z
N MET A 1 -3.68 -36.33 -1.82
CA MET A 1 -2.28 -36.48 -2.27
C MET A 1 -1.48 -35.35 -1.67
N ASP A 2 -0.26 -35.64 -1.24
CA ASP A 2 0.61 -34.78 -0.43
C ASP A 2 0.86 -33.42 -1.13
N VAL A 3 0.26 -32.34 -0.62
CA VAL A 3 0.42 -30.96 -1.14
C VAL A 3 1.76 -30.41 -0.63
N ARG A 4 2.86 -30.93 -1.18
CA ARG A 4 4.17 -30.32 -0.98
C ARG A 4 4.37 -29.29 -2.07
N SER A 5 4.44 -28.02 -1.69
CA SER A 5 5.00 -26.98 -2.56
C SER A 5 6.34 -27.50 -3.08
N PRO A 6 6.54 -27.62 -4.40
CA PRO A 6 7.82 -28.04 -4.97
C PRO A 6 8.94 -27.20 -4.34
N LYS A 7 9.97 -27.85 -3.79
CA LYS A 7 11.16 -27.17 -3.30
C LYS A 7 11.66 -26.21 -4.40
N GLY A 8 11.70 -24.90 -4.13
CA GLY A 8 12.29 -23.91 -5.02
C GLY A 8 11.34 -22.90 -5.69
N ILE A 9 10.02 -22.94 -5.45
CA ILE A 9 9.14 -21.84 -5.92
C ILE A 9 9.23 -20.66 -4.95
N LYS A 10 9.65 -19.50 -5.47
CA LYS A 10 9.68 -18.22 -4.74
C LYS A 10 8.44 -17.39 -5.11
N PHE A 11 7.72 -16.92 -4.11
CA PHE A 11 6.65 -15.95 -4.30
C PHE A 11 7.19 -14.54 -4.10
N GLU A 12 6.86 -13.64 -5.01
CA GLU A 12 7.20 -12.22 -4.92
C GLU A 12 5.92 -11.42 -5.19
N ARG A 13 5.52 -10.59 -4.21
CA ARG A 13 4.40 -9.68 -4.41
C ARG A 13 4.89 -8.47 -5.20
N ILE A 14 4.18 -8.16 -6.27
CA ILE A 14 4.51 -7.09 -7.20
C ILE A 14 3.87 -5.76 -6.79
N ASP A 15 2.56 -5.77 -6.49
CA ASP A 15 1.81 -4.58 -6.09
C ASP A 15 0.52 -4.96 -5.35
N GLY A 16 -0.40 -4.01 -5.16
CA GLY A 16 -1.69 -4.16 -4.48
C GLY A 16 -1.68 -3.62 -3.05
N PRO A 17 -2.75 -3.82 -2.26
CA PRO A 17 -3.86 -4.73 -2.54
C PRO A 17 -4.97 -4.06 -3.35
N TYR A 18 -5.35 -4.67 -4.47
CA TYR A 18 -6.43 -4.23 -5.34
C TYR A 18 -7.77 -4.81 -4.92
N MET A 19 -8.88 -4.20 -5.36
CA MET A 19 -10.20 -4.74 -5.06
C MET A 19 -10.41 -6.06 -5.80
N CYS A 20 -10.18 -6.09 -7.11
CA CYS A 20 -10.19 -7.31 -7.90
C CYS A 20 -9.16 -7.20 -9.03
N ALA A 21 -7.94 -7.70 -8.81
CA ALA A 21 -6.94 -7.73 -9.86
C ALA A 21 -7.20 -8.90 -10.82
N GLU A 22 -7.23 -8.66 -12.12
CA GLU A 22 -7.67 -9.64 -13.13
C GLU A 22 -6.90 -9.51 -14.44
N GLY A 23 -7.05 -10.52 -15.30
CA GLY A 23 -6.59 -10.49 -16.69
C GLY A 23 -5.12 -10.11 -16.91
N PRO A 24 -4.13 -10.74 -16.24
CA PRO A 24 -2.72 -10.48 -16.49
C PRO A 24 -2.37 -10.80 -17.95
N HIS A 25 -1.73 -9.86 -18.60
CA HIS A 25 -1.26 -9.94 -19.98
C HIS A 25 0.20 -9.53 -20.04
N TRP A 26 1.07 -10.47 -20.43
CA TRP A 26 2.48 -10.16 -20.66
C TRP A 26 2.71 -9.65 -22.07
N ASP A 27 3.17 -8.40 -22.17
CA ASP A 27 3.64 -7.78 -23.39
C ASP A 27 5.15 -8.03 -23.54
N HIS A 28 5.47 -8.97 -24.42
CA HIS A 28 6.84 -9.38 -24.70
C HIS A 28 7.64 -8.29 -25.42
N GLU A 29 7.01 -7.44 -26.23
CA GLU A 29 7.72 -6.41 -26.98
C GLU A 29 8.24 -5.32 -26.04
N ASN A 30 7.45 -4.96 -25.03
CA ASN A 30 7.79 -3.90 -24.08
C ASN A 30 8.30 -4.41 -22.72
N ASN A 31 8.40 -5.73 -22.53
CA ASN A 31 8.75 -6.38 -21.26
C ASN A 31 7.91 -5.87 -20.08
N ARG A 32 6.60 -5.87 -20.26
CA ARG A 32 5.63 -5.32 -19.30
C ARG A 32 4.49 -6.26 -19.03
N LEU A 33 4.02 -6.25 -17.79
CA LEU A 33 2.78 -6.90 -17.43
C LEU A 33 1.67 -5.86 -17.38
N TYR A 34 0.57 -6.11 -18.09
CA TYR A 34 -0.67 -5.36 -17.95
C TYR A 34 -1.72 -6.20 -17.24
N TYR A 35 -2.58 -5.57 -16.46
CA TYR A 35 -3.70 -6.19 -15.75
C TYR A 35 -4.69 -5.10 -15.35
N VAL A 36 -5.84 -5.48 -14.81
CA VAL A 36 -6.87 -4.52 -14.38
C VAL A 36 -7.12 -4.63 -12.89
N ASP A 37 -7.59 -3.54 -12.27
CA ASP A 37 -8.36 -3.59 -11.02
C ASP A 37 -9.80 -3.31 -11.41
N ILE A 38 -10.61 -4.37 -11.54
CA ILE A 38 -11.96 -4.28 -12.12
C ILE A 38 -12.79 -3.26 -11.34
N ILE A 39 -12.85 -3.44 -10.02
CA ILE A 39 -13.66 -2.61 -9.12
C ILE A 39 -12.95 -1.28 -8.82
N GLY A 40 -11.62 -1.25 -8.85
CA GLY A 40 -10.84 -0.01 -8.71
C GLY A 40 -10.85 0.89 -9.94
N HIS A 41 -11.45 0.43 -11.04
CA HIS A 41 -11.58 1.14 -12.32
C HIS A 41 -10.24 1.50 -12.97
N LYS A 42 -9.27 0.59 -12.93
CA LYS A 42 -7.91 0.85 -13.40
C LYS A 42 -7.44 -0.17 -14.41
N ILE A 43 -6.71 0.30 -15.42
CA ILE A 43 -5.72 -0.48 -16.16
C ILE A 43 -4.38 -0.23 -15.48
N LEU A 44 -3.59 -1.28 -15.26
CA LEU A 44 -2.30 -1.20 -14.59
C LEU A 44 -1.20 -1.73 -15.49
N SER A 45 0.00 -1.17 -15.33
CA SER A 45 1.22 -1.61 -16.00
C SER A 45 2.32 -1.77 -14.97
N TYR A 46 2.90 -2.96 -14.92
CA TYR A 46 4.09 -3.27 -14.14
C TYR A 46 5.31 -3.40 -15.06
N ASN A 47 6.37 -2.67 -14.72
CA ASN A 47 7.68 -2.81 -15.33
C ASN A 47 8.61 -3.58 -14.38
N PRO A 48 9.00 -4.83 -14.70
CA PRO A 48 9.87 -5.63 -13.85
C PRO A 48 11.29 -5.06 -13.68
N ALA A 49 11.81 -4.34 -14.68
CA ALA A 49 13.16 -3.77 -14.62
C ALA A 49 13.25 -2.63 -13.60
N THR A 50 12.21 -1.81 -13.48
CA THR A 50 12.16 -0.69 -12.54
C THR A 50 11.36 -1.01 -11.27
N ARG A 51 10.73 -2.18 -11.22
CA ARG A 51 9.76 -2.59 -10.19
C ARG A 51 8.66 -1.56 -9.93
N LYS A 52 8.28 -0.82 -10.96
CA LYS A 52 7.30 0.27 -10.86
C LYS A 52 5.97 -0.19 -11.44
N VAL A 53 4.89 0.09 -10.73
CA VAL A 53 3.53 0.06 -11.27
C VAL A 53 3.06 1.46 -11.56
N THR A 54 2.36 1.61 -12.68
CA THR A 54 1.60 2.81 -13.03
C THR A 54 0.22 2.41 -13.51
N HIS A 55 -0.70 3.35 -13.58
CA HIS A 55 -2.09 3.06 -13.95
C HIS A 55 -2.76 4.15 -14.76
N ALA A 56 -3.77 3.74 -15.53
CA ALA A 56 -4.77 4.61 -16.12
C ALA A 56 -6.09 4.42 -15.36
N TYR A 57 -6.69 5.49 -14.84
CA TYR A 57 -8.02 5.45 -14.20
C TYR A 57 -9.12 5.71 -15.23
N LEU A 58 -10.15 4.84 -15.25
CA LEU A 58 -11.27 4.93 -16.18
C LEU A 58 -12.55 5.35 -15.45
N LYS A 59 -13.00 6.58 -15.70
CA LYS A 59 -14.21 7.16 -15.08
C LYS A 59 -15.52 6.44 -15.45
N CYS A 60 -15.49 5.56 -16.46
CA CYS A 60 -16.67 4.89 -16.99
C CYS A 60 -17.12 3.67 -16.17
N GLY A 61 -16.38 3.28 -15.12
CA GLY A 61 -16.73 2.17 -14.22
C GLY A 61 -15.86 0.92 -14.40
N SER A 62 -16.43 -0.25 -14.13
CA SER A 62 -15.68 -1.51 -14.03
C SER A 62 -14.95 -1.88 -15.31
N VAL A 63 -13.67 -2.23 -15.18
CA VAL A 63 -12.73 -2.47 -16.30
C VAL A 63 -12.42 -3.95 -16.38
N GLY A 64 -12.95 -4.67 -17.37
CA GLY A 64 -12.87 -6.13 -17.40
C GLY A 64 -11.50 -6.72 -17.78
N PHE A 65 -10.73 -6.05 -18.64
CA PHE A 65 -9.47 -6.58 -19.15
C PHE A 65 -8.64 -5.47 -19.80
N ALA A 66 -7.34 -5.68 -20.04
CA ALA A 66 -6.51 -4.73 -20.77
C ALA A 66 -5.58 -5.45 -21.74
N ILE A 67 -5.82 -5.26 -23.04
CA ILE A 67 -5.07 -5.91 -24.12
C ILE A 67 -4.37 -4.85 -24.97
N PRO A 68 -3.04 -4.87 -25.12
CA PRO A 68 -2.33 -3.98 -26.04
C PRO A 68 -2.83 -4.14 -27.48
N ALA A 69 -3.08 -3.02 -28.16
CA ALA A 69 -3.45 -3.03 -29.57
C ALA A 69 -2.19 -3.22 -30.43
N ALA A 70 -2.18 -4.25 -31.26
CA ALA A 70 -1.05 -4.55 -32.15
C ALA A 70 -0.69 -3.35 -33.05
N ASN A 71 0.61 -3.09 -33.20
CA ASN A 71 1.17 -2.01 -34.01
C ASN A 71 0.70 -0.59 -33.63
N LYS A 72 0.10 -0.41 -32.45
CA LYS A 72 -0.30 0.90 -31.92
C LYS A 72 0.31 1.11 -30.54
N ARG A 73 1.36 1.94 -30.49
CA ARG A 73 2.01 2.29 -29.23
C ARG A 73 0.99 2.92 -28.27
N ASN A 74 1.13 2.60 -26.97
CA ASN A 74 0.36 3.24 -25.90
C ASN A 74 -1.17 3.13 -26.10
N THR A 75 -1.63 2.10 -26.82
CA THR A 75 -3.04 1.91 -27.15
C THR A 75 -3.50 0.54 -26.65
N PHE A 76 -4.61 0.53 -25.94
CA PHE A 76 -5.18 -0.66 -25.30
C PHE A 76 -6.63 -0.85 -25.71
N ILE A 77 -7.02 -2.09 -25.94
CA ILE A 77 -8.42 -2.50 -26.01
C ILE A 77 -8.82 -3.01 -24.64
N THR A 78 -9.91 -2.48 -24.11
CA THR A 78 -10.45 -2.78 -22.79
C THR A 78 -11.97 -2.72 -22.84
N ALA A 79 -12.61 -3.02 -21.72
CA ALA A 79 -14.03 -2.85 -21.55
C ALA A 79 -14.36 -1.85 -20.43
N CYS A 80 -15.56 -1.27 -20.52
CA CYS A 80 -16.20 -0.54 -19.44
C CYS A 80 -17.68 -0.88 -19.37
N GLY A 81 -18.08 -1.64 -18.34
CA GLY A 81 -19.40 -2.28 -18.34
C GLY A 81 -19.53 -3.24 -19.53
N THR A 82 -20.50 -2.98 -20.42
CA THR A 82 -20.72 -3.74 -21.67
C THR A 82 -20.17 -3.07 -22.93
N ASN A 83 -19.44 -1.96 -22.76
CA ASN A 83 -18.83 -1.24 -23.88
C ASN A 83 -17.40 -1.73 -24.10
N LEU A 84 -17.08 -2.09 -25.34
CA LEU A 84 -15.72 -2.25 -25.80
C LEU A 84 -15.16 -0.87 -26.17
N ILE A 85 -14.00 -0.53 -25.63
CA ILE A 85 -13.39 0.78 -25.80
C ILE A 85 -11.89 0.64 -26.13
N GLN A 86 -11.35 1.64 -26.82
CA GLN A 86 -9.93 1.86 -27.00
C GLN A 86 -9.47 2.94 -26.01
N VAL A 87 -8.38 2.70 -25.31
CA VAL A 87 -7.74 3.65 -24.39
C VAL A 87 -6.35 3.98 -24.92
N THR A 88 -6.01 5.26 -24.99
CA THR A 88 -4.65 5.73 -25.26
C THR A 88 -4.02 6.26 -23.98
N TRP A 89 -2.92 5.66 -23.55
CA TRP A 89 -2.24 5.92 -22.28
C TRP A 89 -0.76 5.53 -22.36
N ASP A 90 0.14 6.37 -21.83
CA ASP A 90 1.56 6.01 -21.66
C ASP A 90 1.75 5.15 -20.39
N PRO A 91 2.10 3.85 -20.52
CA PRO A 91 2.20 2.96 -19.38
C PRO A 91 3.45 3.20 -18.51
N ALA A 92 4.22 4.25 -18.75
CA ALA A 92 5.30 4.71 -17.87
C ALA A 92 4.87 5.73 -16.80
N THR A 93 3.66 6.28 -16.93
CA THR A 93 3.14 7.37 -16.09
C THR A 93 1.72 7.06 -15.63
N ASP A 94 1.35 7.54 -14.45
CA ASP A 94 -0.05 7.51 -14.03
C ASP A 94 -0.86 8.51 -14.86
N ASP A 95 -2.09 8.13 -15.23
CA ASP A 95 -3.04 8.97 -15.96
C ASP A 95 -4.44 8.84 -15.35
N LEU A 96 -5.01 9.94 -14.91
CA LEU A 96 -6.33 9.97 -14.28
C LEU A 96 -7.47 10.27 -15.27
N ASP A 97 -7.12 10.58 -16.53
CA ASP A 97 -8.08 10.95 -17.56
C ASP A 97 -7.57 10.57 -18.97
N PRO A 98 -7.29 9.27 -19.21
CA PRO A 98 -6.74 8.84 -20.48
C PRO A 98 -7.76 9.03 -21.62
N LYS A 99 -7.26 9.15 -22.85
CA LYS A 99 -8.14 9.29 -24.02
C LYS A 99 -8.89 7.99 -24.28
N VAL A 100 -10.22 8.03 -24.16
CA VAL A 100 -11.12 6.90 -24.41
C VAL A 100 -11.86 7.08 -25.73
N GLN A 101 -11.98 6.01 -26.52
CA GLN A 101 -12.80 5.94 -27.73
C GLN A 101 -13.70 4.70 -27.67
N PHE A 102 -15.00 4.88 -27.89
CA PHE A 102 -15.95 3.78 -28.02
C PHE A 102 -15.70 2.99 -29.31
N ILE A 103 -15.84 1.66 -29.23
CA ILE A 103 -15.73 0.75 -30.39
C ILE A 103 -17.08 0.11 -30.67
N SER A 104 -17.59 -0.66 -29.71
CA SER A 104 -18.85 -1.39 -29.83
C SER A 104 -19.44 -1.71 -28.46
N GLN A 105 -20.66 -2.23 -28.45
CA GLN A 105 -21.37 -2.61 -27.22
C GLN A 105 -21.97 -4.01 -27.41
N VAL A 106 -21.99 -4.78 -26.33
CA VAL A 106 -22.69 -6.08 -26.25
C VAL A 106 -23.82 -6.01 -25.23
N ASP A 107 -24.62 -7.08 -25.16
CA ASP A 107 -25.69 -7.22 -24.15
C ASP A 107 -26.67 -6.02 -24.12
N VAL A 108 -26.90 -5.40 -25.28
CA VAL A 108 -27.83 -4.26 -25.42
C VAL A 108 -29.22 -4.68 -24.97
N GLY A 109 -29.77 -3.96 -23.98
CA GLY A 109 -31.07 -4.26 -23.38
C GLY A 109 -31.05 -5.32 -22.28
N VAL A 110 -29.89 -5.88 -21.93
CA VAL A 110 -29.71 -6.78 -20.79
C VAL A 110 -29.14 -6.00 -19.61
N SER A 111 -29.95 -5.80 -18.56
CA SER A 111 -29.48 -5.12 -17.35
C SER A 111 -28.51 -6.00 -16.57
N ASP A 112 -27.65 -5.36 -15.79
CA ASP A 112 -26.80 -6.01 -14.79
C ASP A 112 -25.78 -6.97 -15.43
N THR A 113 -25.15 -6.56 -16.53
CA THR A 113 -24.07 -7.31 -17.18
C THR A 113 -22.83 -6.45 -17.37
N ARG A 114 -21.65 -7.07 -17.39
CA ARG A 114 -20.38 -6.44 -17.72
C ARG A 114 -19.40 -7.45 -18.31
N PHE A 115 -18.41 -6.97 -19.04
CA PHE A 115 -17.23 -7.78 -19.36
C PHE A 115 -16.47 -8.19 -18.09
N ASN A 116 -15.87 -9.38 -18.14
CA ASN A 116 -15.15 -9.97 -17.01
C ASN A 116 -13.73 -10.41 -17.36
N ASP A 117 -13.53 -11.16 -18.45
CA ASP A 117 -12.21 -11.58 -18.91
C ASP A 117 -12.13 -11.51 -20.45
N ALA A 118 -10.92 -11.43 -20.99
CA ALA A 118 -10.67 -11.46 -22.42
C ALA A 118 -9.26 -11.96 -22.77
N LYS A 119 -9.15 -12.58 -23.94
CA LYS A 119 -7.86 -12.88 -24.59
C LYS A 119 -7.95 -12.68 -26.10
N VAL A 120 -6.78 -12.66 -26.73
CA VAL A 120 -6.63 -12.63 -28.19
C VAL A 120 -6.35 -14.04 -28.68
N ASP A 121 -7.04 -14.44 -29.73
CA ASP A 121 -6.84 -15.74 -30.36
C ASP A 121 -5.59 -15.74 -31.29
N PRO A 122 -5.14 -16.92 -31.78
CA PRO A 122 -3.91 -17.00 -32.56
C PRO A 122 -3.92 -16.26 -33.90
N ALA A 123 -5.09 -15.84 -34.39
CA ALA A 123 -5.25 -15.01 -35.59
C ALA A 123 -5.27 -13.50 -35.27
N GLY A 124 -5.32 -13.11 -33.99
CA GLY A 124 -5.34 -11.71 -33.56
C GLY A 124 -6.74 -11.16 -33.29
N ARG A 125 -7.78 -11.99 -33.20
CA ARG A 125 -9.14 -11.55 -32.87
C ARG A 125 -9.32 -11.49 -31.35
N LEU A 126 -10.01 -10.45 -30.89
CA LEU A 126 -10.38 -10.36 -29.48
C LEU A 126 -11.53 -11.31 -29.17
N TRP A 127 -11.40 -12.05 -28.06
CA TRP A 127 -12.47 -12.78 -27.43
C TRP A 127 -12.68 -12.22 -26.03
N ALA A 128 -13.89 -11.79 -25.72
CA ALA A 128 -14.21 -11.21 -24.44
C ALA A 128 -15.57 -11.72 -23.93
N GLY A 129 -15.58 -12.04 -22.65
CA GLY A 129 -16.70 -12.67 -21.98
C GLY A 129 -17.41 -11.74 -21.02
N THR A 130 -18.74 -11.84 -20.93
CA THR A 130 -19.55 -11.11 -19.96
C THR A 130 -20.04 -12.01 -18.84
N MET A 131 -20.38 -11.38 -17.71
CA MET A 131 -21.08 -12.00 -16.58
C MET A 131 -22.27 -11.15 -16.16
N GLY A 132 -23.25 -11.79 -15.52
CA GLY A 132 -24.30 -11.06 -14.80
C GLY A 132 -23.82 -10.62 -13.41
N GLU A 133 -24.08 -9.38 -13.03
CA GLU A 133 -23.74 -8.86 -11.70
C GLU A 133 -24.80 -7.87 -11.21
N LYS A 134 -25.44 -8.19 -10.09
CA LYS A 134 -26.41 -7.31 -9.43
C LYS A 134 -26.04 -7.13 -7.97
N ASP A 135 -25.95 -5.89 -7.50
CA ASP A 135 -25.52 -5.53 -6.15
C ASP A 135 -24.16 -6.20 -5.79
N GLY A 136 -23.28 -6.28 -6.79
CA GLY A 136 -21.98 -6.94 -6.74
C GLY A 136 -22.03 -8.48 -6.76
N LEU A 137 -23.19 -9.12 -6.70
CA LEU A 137 -23.30 -10.58 -6.67
C LEU A 137 -23.48 -11.13 -8.10
N PRO A 138 -22.80 -12.24 -8.45
CA PRO A 138 -23.00 -12.88 -9.74
C PRO A 138 -24.46 -13.30 -9.95
N VAL A 139 -24.97 -13.07 -11.16
CA VAL A 139 -26.29 -13.52 -11.60
C VAL A 139 -26.09 -14.57 -12.68
N SER A 140 -26.44 -15.81 -12.35
CA SER A 140 -26.31 -16.98 -13.22
C SER A 140 -27.06 -16.81 -14.55
N GLY A 141 -26.46 -17.30 -15.62
CA GLY A 141 -27.04 -17.42 -16.95
C GLY A 141 -27.23 -16.12 -17.74
N LYS A 142 -26.75 -14.98 -17.25
CA LYS A 142 -26.87 -13.68 -17.93
C LYS A 142 -25.72 -13.36 -18.88
N GLY A 143 -24.56 -13.97 -18.69
CA GLY A 143 -23.36 -13.70 -19.47
C GLY A 143 -23.40 -14.31 -20.87
N SER A 144 -22.43 -13.92 -21.69
CA SER A 144 -22.16 -14.49 -23.00
C SER A 144 -20.68 -14.37 -23.33
N LEU A 145 -20.14 -15.30 -24.13
CA LEU A 145 -18.82 -15.15 -24.73
C LEU A 145 -18.94 -14.58 -26.14
N TYR A 146 -18.16 -13.55 -26.44
CA TYR A 146 -18.13 -12.89 -27.73
C TYR A 146 -16.75 -13.00 -28.38
N ARG A 147 -16.74 -13.16 -29.71
CA ARG A 147 -15.58 -12.91 -30.56
C ARG A 147 -15.82 -11.62 -31.31
N PHE A 148 -14.80 -10.78 -31.44
CA PHE A 148 -14.86 -9.55 -32.21
C PHE A 148 -14.12 -9.73 -33.52
N ASP A 149 -14.76 -9.35 -34.61
CA ASP A 149 -14.08 -9.18 -35.89
C ASP A 149 -13.14 -7.96 -35.81
N TYR A 150 -12.21 -7.81 -36.77
CA TYR A 150 -11.15 -6.79 -36.71
C TYR A 150 -11.67 -5.34 -36.71
N ASP A 151 -12.91 -5.12 -37.16
CA ASP A 151 -13.59 -3.84 -37.13
C ASP A 151 -14.30 -3.55 -35.79
N GLY A 152 -14.24 -4.48 -34.83
CA GLY A 152 -14.87 -4.38 -33.53
C GLY A 152 -16.32 -4.90 -33.50
N THR A 153 -16.81 -5.52 -34.58
CA THR A 153 -18.15 -6.11 -34.63
C THR A 153 -18.23 -7.36 -33.73
N PRO A 154 -19.13 -7.40 -32.73
CA PRO A 154 -19.28 -8.56 -31.86
C PRO A 154 -20.07 -9.69 -32.52
N LYS A 155 -19.55 -10.91 -32.46
CA LYS A 155 -20.23 -12.18 -32.75
C LYS A 155 -20.37 -12.98 -31.45
N LYS A 156 -21.62 -13.26 -31.06
CA LYS A 156 -21.90 -14.09 -29.88
C LYS A 156 -21.57 -15.54 -30.18
N MET A 157 -20.70 -16.15 -29.37
CA MET A 157 -20.18 -17.51 -29.56
C MET A 157 -20.78 -18.50 -28.57
N ILE A 158 -20.92 -18.12 -27.29
CA ILE A 158 -21.48 -18.98 -26.24
C ILE A 158 -22.51 -18.19 -25.43
N SER A 159 -23.67 -18.77 -25.21
CA SER A 159 -24.73 -18.26 -24.35
C SER A 159 -25.70 -19.39 -23.97
N PRO A 160 -26.26 -19.39 -22.74
CA PRO A 160 -25.91 -18.53 -21.62
C PRO A 160 -24.53 -18.88 -21.02
N VAL A 161 -23.96 -17.96 -20.25
CA VAL A 161 -22.75 -18.13 -19.45
C VAL A 161 -23.02 -17.60 -18.04
N ASP A 162 -22.51 -18.25 -17.00
CA ASP A 162 -22.58 -17.72 -15.63
C ASP A 162 -21.54 -16.63 -15.41
N ILE A 163 -20.27 -17.00 -15.46
CA ILE A 163 -19.13 -16.08 -15.33
C ILE A 163 -18.08 -16.48 -16.35
N SER A 164 -17.96 -15.70 -17.42
CA SER A 164 -16.98 -15.94 -18.45
C SER A 164 -15.58 -15.59 -17.97
N ASN A 165 -14.71 -16.60 -17.91
CA ASN A 165 -13.36 -16.50 -17.40
C ASN A 165 -12.39 -17.19 -18.34
N GLY A 166 -11.38 -17.90 -17.81
CA GLY A 166 -10.21 -18.38 -18.53
C GLY A 166 -10.47 -18.80 -19.98
N LEU A 167 -9.67 -18.21 -20.87
CA LEU A 167 -9.67 -18.48 -22.31
C LEU A 167 -8.24 -18.83 -22.72
N VAL A 168 -8.02 -19.91 -23.45
CA VAL A 168 -6.72 -20.12 -24.10
C VAL A 168 -6.84 -21.06 -25.29
N TRP A 169 -5.92 -20.92 -26.26
CA TRP A 169 -5.86 -21.79 -27.43
C TRP A 169 -4.67 -22.73 -27.33
N SER A 170 -4.85 -23.91 -27.92
CA SER A 170 -3.77 -24.87 -28.13
C SER A 170 -2.62 -24.29 -28.96
N LEU A 171 -1.42 -24.81 -28.75
CA LEU A 171 -0.23 -24.41 -29.53
C LEU A 171 -0.35 -24.72 -31.02
N ASN A 172 -1.17 -25.73 -31.39
CA ASN A 172 -1.45 -26.12 -32.77
C ASN A 172 -2.60 -25.32 -33.40
N LYS A 173 -3.23 -24.42 -32.63
CA LYS A 173 -4.35 -23.58 -33.09
C LYS A 173 -5.56 -24.38 -33.60
N ASP A 174 -5.81 -25.55 -33.04
CA ASP A 174 -6.92 -26.44 -33.42
C ASP A 174 -7.95 -26.63 -32.30
N SER A 175 -7.63 -26.19 -31.08
CA SER A 175 -8.47 -26.32 -29.90
C SER A 175 -8.55 -25.02 -29.12
N PHE A 176 -9.75 -24.72 -28.61
CA PHE A 176 -10.06 -23.61 -27.70
C PHE A 176 -10.49 -24.16 -26.34
N TYR A 177 -9.82 -23.75 -25.27
CA TYR A 177 -10.14 -24.12 -23.89
C TYR A 177 -10.84 -22.97 -23.20
N TYR A 178 -11.89 -23.28 -22.44
CA TYR A 178 -12.77 -22.27 -21.86
C TYR A 178 -13.24 -22.66 -20.46
N ILE A 179 -13.33 -21.64 -19.59
CA ILE A 179 -13.87 -21.74 -18.25
C ILE A 179 -15.10 -20.83 -18.14
N ASP A 180 -16.26 -21.47 -17.93
CA ASP A 180 -17.40 -20.84 -17.27
C ASP A 180 -17.35 -21.23 -15.79
N SER A 181 -17.01 -20.28 -14.92
CA SER A 181 -16.56 -20.60 -13.56
C SER A 181 -17.56 -21.39 -12.73
N PHE A 182 -18.86 -21.15 -12.88
CA PHE A 182 -19.90 -21.87 -12.14
C PHE A 182 -20.39 -23.16 -12.81
N ALA A 183 -19.84 -23.51 -13.99
CA ALA A 183 -19.98 -24.84 -14.56
C ALA A 183 -19.10 -25.88 -13.84
N TYR A 184 -18.07 -25.46 -13.09
CA TYR A 184 -17.11 -26.33 -12.38
C TYR A 184 -16.40 -27.34 -13.28
N VAL A 185 -16.25 -27.01 -14.56
CA VAL A 185 -15.52 -27.79 -15.55
C VAL A 185 -14.65 -26.87 -16.41
N ILE A 186 -13.59 -27.44 -16.99
CA ILE A 186 -12.84 -26.83 -18.09
C ILE A 186 -13.28 -27.53 -19.35
N ASP A 187 -13.86 -26.77 -20.27
CA ASP A 187 -14.33 -27.28 -21.55
C ASP A 187 -13.28 -27.05 -22.63
N VAL A 188 -13.32 -27.88 -23.67
CA VAL A 188 -12.54 -27.72 -24.89
C VAL A 188 -13.45 -27.84 -26.11
N TYR A 189 -13.15 -27.05 -27.11
CA TYR A 189 -13.82 -26.98 -28.40
C TYR A 189 -12.80 -27.24 -29.50
N ASP A 190 -13.25 -27.80 -30.61
CA ASP A 190 -12.51 -27.69 -31.87
C ASP A 190 -12.56 -26.23 -32.31
N TYR A 191 -11.42 -25.70 -32.78
CA TYR A 191 -11.25 -24.31 -33.16
C TYR A 191 -10.68 -24.21 -34.57
N ASP A 192 -11.32 -23.38 -35.39
CA ASP A 192 -10.85 -23.04 -36.73
C ASP A 192 -10.09 -21.71 -36.69
N ASP A 193 -8.76 -21.74 -36.87
CA ASP A 193 -7.92 -20.52 -36.85
C ASP A 193 -8.27 -19.53 -37.98
N ALA A 194 -8.72 -20.03 -39.13
CA ALA A 194 -9.08 -19.16 -40.26
C ALA A 194 -10.37 -18.41 -39.97
N THR A 195 -11.42 -19.09 -39.51
CA THR A 195 -12.75 -18.47 -39.34
C THR A 195 -12.99 -17.93 -37.93
N GLY A 196 -12.32 -18.49 -36.92
CA GLY A 196 -12.53 -18.20 -35.51
C GLY A 196 -13.81 -18.83 -34.98
N ASP A 197 -14.33 -19.86 -35.64
CA ASP A 197 -15.49 -20.61 -35.17
C ASP A 197 -15.05 -21.72 -34.22
N ILE A 198 -15.96 -22.11 -33.33
CA ILE A 198 -15.78 -23.20 -32.37
C ILE A 198 -16.89 -24.25 -32.54
N SER A 199 -16.55 -25.52 -32.36
CA SER A 199 -17.51 -26.63 -32.44
C SER A 199 -17.15 -27.77 -31.48
N ASN A 200 -18.00 -28.80 -31.40
CA ASN A 200 -17.71 -30.06 -30.69
C ASN A 200 -17.25 -29.87 -29.24
N LYS A 201 -18.04 -29.11 -28.47
CA LYS A 201 -17.85 -28.92 -27.02
C LYS A 201 -17.69 -30.28 -26.33
N ARG A 202 -16.62 -30.42 -25.55
CA ARG A 202 -16.38 -31.57 -24.68
C ARG A 202 -15.75 -31.10 -23.37
N THR A 203 -16.07 -31.78 -22.27
CA THR A 203 -15.43 -31.49 -20.98
C THR A 203 -14.04 -32.13 -20.95
N LEU A 204 -13.01 -31.31 -20.76
CA LEU A 204 -11.63 -31.74 -20.60
C LEU A 204 -11.32 -32.12 -19.16
N PHE A 205 -11.82 -31.33 -18.21
CA PHE A 205 -11.48 -31.47 -16.79
C PHE A 205 -12.68 -31.14 -15.91
N ASP A 206 -13.02 -32.05 -15.00
CA ASP A 206 -14.03 -31.81 -13.96
C ASP A 206 -13.33 -31.49 -12.64
N ILE A 207 -13.62 -30.30 -12.08
CA ILE A 207 -12.99 -29.78 -10.87
C ILE A 207 -13.34 -30.65 -9.66
N LYS A 208 -14.60 -31.04 -9.54
CA LYS A 208 -15.13 -31.81 -8.40
C LYS A 208 -14.66 -33.26 -8.44
N ALA A 209 -14.69 -33.89 -9.62
CA ALA A 209 -14.22 -35.27 -9.81
C ALA A 209 -12.72 -35.42 -9.47
N ASN A 210 -11.95 -34.34 -9.59
CA ASN A 210 -10.53 -34.29 -9.23
C ASN A 210 -10.27 -33.80 -7.79
N ASN A 211 -11.31 -33.67 -6.96
CA ASN A 211 -11.22 -33.21 -5.56
C ASN A 211 -10.53 -31.85 -5.39
N ILE A 212 -10.69 -30.95 -6.36
CA ILE A 212 -10.23 -29.57 -6.24
C ILE A 212 -11.37 -28.74 -5.62
N THR A 213 -11.06 -28.09 -4.49
CA THR A 213 -11.95 -27.11 -3.85
C THR A 213 -11.71 -25.73 -4.44
N GLY A 214 -12.77 -24.95 -4.65
CA GLY A 214 -12.67 -23.61 -5.24
C GLY A 214 -13.37 -23.54 -6.60
N ILE A 215 -13.08 -22.48 -7.34
CA ILE A 215 -13.69 -22.12 -8.61
C ILE A 215 -12.54 -21.86 -9.60
N ALA A 216 -12.53 -22.61 -10.70
CA ALA A 216 -11.59 -22.34 -11.78
C ALA A 216 -11.90 -20.96 -12.38
N ASP A 217 -10.86 -20.17 -12.56
CA ASP A 217 -10.98 -18.76 -12.92
C ASP A 217 -10.16 -18.48 -14.20
N GLY A 218 -9.27 -17.50 -14.22
CA GLY A 218 -8.38 -17.24 -15.34
C GLY A 218 -7.33 -18.33 -15.59
N MET A 219 -6.94 -18.51 -16.86
CA MET A 219 -5.96 -19.52 -17.27
C MET A 219 -4.93 -19.04 -18.29
N THR A 220 -3.83 -19.79 -18.40
CA THR A 220 -2.82 -19.67 -19.46
C THR A 220 -2.32 -21.04 -19.90
N ILE A 221 -1.61 -21.10 -21.03
CA ILE A 221 -0.94 -22.31 -21.53
C ILE A 221 0.58 -22.13 -21.47
N ASP A 222 1.32 -23.20 -21.20
CA ASP A 222 2.78 -23.19 -21.27
C ASP A 222 3.31 -23.70 -22.62
N LYS A 223 4.63 -23.59 -22.83
CA LYS A 223 5.31 -24.01 -24.06
C LYS A 223 5.22 -25.51 -24.37
N THR A 224 4.81 -26.33 -23.40
CA THR A 224 4.61 -27.78 -23.57
C THR A 224 3.14 -28.12 -23.87
N GLY A 225 2.27 -27.11 -23.85
CA GLY A 225 0.84 -27.23 -24.11
C GLY A 225 0.02 -27.53 -22.87
N ASN A 226 0.58 -27.51 -21.65
CA ASN A 226 -0.20 -27.74 -20.44
C ASN A 226 -0.91 -26.46 -20.01
N LEU A 227 -2.13 -26.60 -19.48
CA LEU A 227 -2.93 -25.47 -19.00
C LEU A 227 -2.60 -25.19 -17.54
N TRP A 228 -2.52 -23.91 -17.18
CA TRP A 228 -2.31 -23.41 -15.82
C TRP A 228 -3.51 -22.55 -15.44
N ILE A 229 -4.13 -22.87 -14.31
CA ILE A 229 -5.43 -22.33 -13.93
C ILE A 229 -5.37 -21.75 -12.53
N ALA A 230 -5.81 -20.50 -12.38
CA ALA A 230 -6.07 -19.88 -11.09
C ALA A 230 -7.33 -20.49 -10.45
N ASN A 231 -7.28 -20.70 -9.14
CA ASN A 231 -8.37 -21.30 -8.39
C ASN A 231 -8.90 -20.35 -7.31
N HIS A 232 -9.89 -19.55 -7.68
CA HIS A 232 -10.56 -18.62 -6.79
C HIS A 232 -11.25 -19.38 -5.64
N SER A 233 -11.24 -18.82 -4.43
CA SER A 233 -11.73 -19.47 -3.20
C SER A 233 -11.00 -20.75 -2.79
N GLY A 234 -10.06 -21.25 -3.60
CA GLY A 234 -9.33 -22.49 -3.37
C GLY A 234 -7.86 -22.30 -2.96
N GLY A 235 -7.31 -21.11 -3.18
CA GLY A 235 -5.94 -20.75 -2.78
C GLY A 235 -4.86 -21.56 -3.48
N THR A 236 -5.10 -21.91 -4.74
CA THR A 236 -4.14 -22.68 -5.53
C THR A 236 -4.03 -22.16 -6.96
N VAL A 237 -2.93 -22.52 -7.61
CA VAL A 237 -2.83 -22.59 -9.07
C VAL A 237 -2.58 -24.06 -9.41
N PHE A 238 -3.34 -24.63 -10.33
CA PHE A 238 -3.14 -26.02 -10.75
C PHE A 238 -2.85 -26.13 -12.24
N GLN A 239 -2.10 -27.15 -12.60
CA GLN A 239 -1.70 -27.41 -13.98
C GLN A 239 -2.30 -28.74 -14.45
N ILE A 240 -2.90 -28.75 -15.64
CA ILE A 240 -3.45 -29.95 -16.25
C ILE A 240 -2.85 -30.17 -17.64
N ASP A 241 -2.74 -31.44 -18.01
CA ASP A 241 -2.40 -31.84 -19.37
C ASP A 241 -3.58 -31.57 -20.29
N SER A 242 -3.38 -30.73 -21.31
CA SER A 242 -4.45 -30.25 -22.19
C SER A 242 -5.01 -31.29 -23.16
N LYS A 243 -4.32 -32.44 -23.31
CA LYS A 243 -4.72 -33.53 -24.20
C LYS A 243 -5.49 -34.61 -23.46
N THR A 244 -5.08 -34.90 -22.24
CA THR A 244 -5.60 -36.01 -21.44
C THR A 244 -6.53 -35.56 -20.32
N GLY A 245 -6.52 -34.28 -19.95
CA GLY A 245 -7.26 -33.77 -18.78
C GLY A 245 -6.67 -34.26 -17.46
N LYS A 246 -5.41 -34.72 -17.44
CA LYS A 246 -4.78 -35.20 -16.21
C LYS A 246 -4.26 -34.04 -15.37
N LEU A 247 -4.59 -34.01 -14.08
CA LEU A 247 -3.95 -33.11 -13.11
C LEU A 247 -2.46 -33.46 -12.98
N LEU A 248 -1.58 -32.51 -13.33
CA LEU A 248 -0.13 -32.70 -13.30
C LEU A 248 0.47 -32.21 -11.98
N ARG A 249 0.02 -31.07 -11.49
CA ARG A 249 0.49 -30.45 -10.24
C ARG A 249 -0.49 -29.43 -9.71
N THR A 250 -0.39 -29.18 -8.40
CA THR A 250 -1.09 -28.10 -7.70
C THR A 250 -0.07 -27.33 -6.87
N ILE A 251 -0.09 -26.01 -7.00
CA ILE A 251 0.73 -25.08 -6.24
C ILE A 251 -0.19 -24.38 -5.24
N LYS A 252 0.16 -24.46 -3.97
CA LYS A 252 -0.54 -23.70 -2.92
C LYS A 252 -0.09 -22.24 -3.00
N MET A 253 -1.06 -21.35 -3.15
CA MET A 253 -0.82 -19.91 -3.21
C MET A 253 -0.83 -19.30 -1.80
N PRO A 254 -0.14 -18.16 -1.58
CA PRO A 254 -0.16 -17.48 -0.30
C PRO A 254 -1.47 -16.70 -0.05
N MET A 255 -2.36 -16.64 -1.03
CA MET A 255 -3.72 -16.09 -0.96
C MET A 255 -4.75 -17.15 -1.35
N ARG A 256 -6.00 -16.92 -0.95
CA ARG A 256 -7.17 -17.76 -1.25
C ARG A 256 -7.75 -17.47 -2.63
N ASP A 257 -7.89 -16.19 -2.99
CA ASP A 257 -8.66 -15.78 -4.16
C ASP A 257 -7.71 -15.41 -5.30
N ALA A 258 -7.01 -16.42 -5.83
CA ALA A 258 -6.24 -16.29 -7.06
C ALA A 258 -7.22 -16.21 -8.23
N THR A 259 -7.12 -15.15 -9.03
CA THR A 259 -8.11 -14.81 -10.05
C THR A 259 -7.65 -15.19 -11.46
N SER A 260 -6.39 -14.96 -11.81
CA SER A 260 -5.89 -15.29 -13.14
C SER A 260 -4.37 -15.45 -13.18
N VAL A 261 -3.85 -15.96 -14.30
CA VAL A 261 -2.43 -16.29 -14.47
C VAL A 261 -1.92 -15.98 -15.88
N ALA A 262 -0.65 -15.56 -15.98
CA ALA A 262 0.08 -15.40 -17.24
C ALA A 262 1.58 -15.65 -17.08
N PHE A 263 2.20 -16.32 -18.05
CA PHE A 263 3.66 -16.40 -18.13
C PHE A 263 4.26 -15.12 -18.70
N GLY A 264 5.35 -14.65 -18.12
CA GLY A 264 6.11 -13.51 -18.58
C GLY A 264 7.55 -13.52 -18.10
N GLY A 265 8.19 -12.36 -18.13
CA GLY A 265 9.64 -12.23 -18.06
C GLY A 265 10.31 -12.46 -19.43
N PRO A 266 11.59 -12.05 -19.59
CA PRO A 266 12.32 -12.19 -20.85
C PRO A 266 12.35 -13.63 -21.38
N ASP A 267 12.44 -14.61 -20.47
CA ASP A 267 12.52 -16.03 -20.80
C ASP A 267 11.17 -16.77 -20.71
N LYS A 268 10.08 -16.05 -20.41
CA LYS A 268 8.72 -16.59 -20.17
C LYS A 268 8.68 -17.66 -19.07
N ASP A 269 9.52 -17.52 -18.07
CA ASP A 269 9.70 -18.46 -16.95
C ASP A 269 9.11 -17.95 -15.63
N VAL A 270 8.59 -16.72 -15.60
CA VAL A 270 7.89 -16.14 -14.46
C VAL A 270 6.39 -16.31 -14.63
N LEU A 271 5.73 -16.97 -13.69
CA LEU A 271 4.27 -17.04 -13.64
C LEU A 271 3.72 -15.88 -12.80
N TYR A 272 3.12 -14.89 -13.47
CA TYR A 272 2.36 -13.84 -12.82
C TYR A 272 0.98 -14.36 -12.43
N VAL A 273 0.56 -14.06 -11.20
CA VAL A 273 -0.74 -14.47 -10.63
C VAL A 273 -1.43 -13.24 -10.06
N THR A 274 -2.64 -12.95 -10.53
CA THR A 274 -3.49 -11.89 -9.95
C THR A 274 -4.38 -12.45 -8.84
N SER A 275 -4.89 -11.56 -7.99
CA SER A 275 -5.77 -11.94 -6.88
C SER A 275 -6.78 -10.86 -6.54
N SER A 276 -7.90 -11.27 -5.95
CA SER A 276 -8.93 -10.36 -5.44
C SER A 276 -8.88 -10.26 -3.92
N LYS A 277 -9.30 -9.12 -3.36
CA LYS A 277 -9.64 -8.97 -1.94
C LYS A 277 -11.14 -8.71 -1.73
N ASP A 278 -11.90 -8.59 -2.83
CA ASP A 278 -13.32 -8.27 -2.80
C ASP A 278 -14.09 -9.33 -2.01
N LYS A 279 -15.03 -8.88 -1.17
CA LYS A 279 -15.95 -9.73 -0.39
C LYS A 279 -15.30 -10.81 0.47
N MET A 280 -14.01 -10.71 0.75
CA MET A 280 -13.37 -11.57 1.75
C MET A 280 -13.89 -11.23 3.14
N PRO A 281 -14.37 -12.21 3.93
CA PRO A 281 -14.66 -11.98 5.33
C PRO A 281 -13.41 -11.43 6.05
N GLU A 282 -13.57 -10.41 6.90
CA GLU A 282 -12.45 -9.76 7.59
C GLU A 282 -11.53 -10.74 8.34
N ASP A 283 -12.10 -11.83 8.85
CA ASP A 283 -11.36 -12.87 9.57
C ASP A 283 -10.45 -13.70 8.66
N LEU A 284 -10.81 -13.83 7.37
CA LEU A 284 -10.02 -14.49 6.34
C LEU A 284 -9.00 -13.55 5.71
N LEU A 285 -9.27 -12.24 5.62
CA LEU A 285 -8.26 -11.22 5.28
C LEU A 285 -7.11 -11.22 6.29
N LYS A 286 -7.41 -11.43 7.58
CA LYS A 286 -6.40 -11.60 8.64
C LYS A 286 -5.60 -12.91 8.53
N GLN A 287 -6.15 -13.93 7.85
CA GLN A 287 -5.59 -15.29 7.77
C GLN A 287 -4.99 -15.64 6.41
N GLN A 288 -5.03 -14.76 5.41
CA GLN A 288 -4.45 -14.96 4.08
C GLN A 288 -3.07 -14.30 3.97
N PRO A 289 -1.98 -15.08 4.03
CA PRO A 289 -0.64 -14.53 4.07
C PRO A 289 -0.08 -14.36 2.66
N LEU A 290 -0.49 -13.35 1.90
CA LEU A 290 0.43 -12.74 0.93
C LEU A 290 1.29 -11.73 1.70
N ALA A 291 2.29 -12.30 2.37
CA ALA A 291 3.11 -11.69 3.41
C ALA A 291 2.25 -11.06 4.52
N GLY A 292 1.51 -11.92 5.22
CA GLY A 292 1.08 -11.64 6.59
C GLY A 292 2.27 -11.74 7.58
N PRO A 293 2.11 -11.26 8.82
CA PRO A 293 3.16 -10.91 9.81
C PRO A 293 4.11 -12.03 10.28
N ASN A 294 4.17 -13.19 9.63
CA ASN A 294 5.13 -14.25 9.96
C ASN A 294 6.55 -13.98 9.46
N ASP A 295 6.74 -13.00 8.55
CA ASP A 295 8.04 -12.45 8.15
C ASP A 295 8.25 -11.01 8.66
N LEU A 296 7.37 -10.49 9.53
CA LEU A 296 7.59 -9.18 10.16
C LEU A 296 8.93 -9.23 10.89
N LYS A 297 9.93 -8.56 10.34
CA LYS A 297 11.24 -8.46 10.94
C LYS A 297 11.30 -7.14 11.70
N ILE A 298 11.33 -7.24 13.02
CA ILE A 298 11.67 -6.12 13.90
C ILE A 298 13.19 -6.16 14.10
N GLU A 299 13.88 -5.24 13.47
CA GLU A 299 15.33 -5.11 13.58
C GLU A 299 15.69 -4.01 14.57
N HIS A 300 16.57 -4.31 15.53
CA HIS A 300 17.16 -3.30 16.39
C HIS A 300 18.24 -2.53 15.62
N ILE A 301 18.12 -1.20 15.58
CA ILE A 301 19.00 -0.33 14.79
C ILE A 301 20.02 0.39 15.68
N ALA A 302 19.55 1.02 16.76
CA ALA A 302 20.34 1.95 17.56
C ALA A 302 19.82 2.06 18.99
N GLY A 303 20.66 2.55 19.90
CA GLY A 303 20.32 2.77 21.31
C GLY A 303 20.89 1.70 22.25
N PRO A 304 20.45 1.68 23.53
CA PRO A 304 19.31 2.40 24.07
C PRO A 304 19.61 3.85 24.53
N TYR A 305 18.81 4.80 24.06
CA TYR A 305 18.79 6.21 24.45
C TYR A 305 17.87 6.46 25.66
N THR A 306 17.79 7.70 26.15
CA THR A 306 16.91 8.04 27.28
C THR A 306 15.46 8.13 26.81
N VAL A 307 15.21 9.00 25.80
CA VAL A 307 13.92 9.15 25.12
C VAL A 307 14.24 9.39 23.64
N ALA A 308 14.28 8.30 22.85
CA ALA A 308 14.38 8.46 21.40
C ALA A 308 13.03 8.92 20.86
N GLU A 309 12.97 10.01 20.10
CA GLU A 309 11.69 10.59 19.62
C GLU A 309 11.87 11.34 18.30
N GLY A 310 10.78 11.92 17.79
CA GLY A 310 10.83 12.83 16.65
C GLY A 310 11.34 12.18 15.36
N SER A 311 11.04 10.90 15.15
CA SER A 311 11.53 10.18 13.96
C SER A 311 11.10 10.87 12.67
N HIS A 312 12.07 11.18 11.82
CA HIS A 312 11.90 11.90 10.58
C HIS A 312 12.77 11.29 9.48
N TRP A 313 12.18 10.95 8.36
CA TRP A 313 12.90 10.40 7.22
C TRP A 313 13.13 11.47 6.14
N ASP A 314 14.39 11.70 5.80
CA ASP A 314 14.80 12.55 4.69
C ASP A 314 14.81 11.72 3.39
N GLU A 315 13.81 11.96 2.56
CA GLU A 315 13.64 11.26 1.28
C GLU A 315 14.72 11.59 0.26
N GLU A 316 15.26 12.80 0.28
CA GLU A 316 16.27 13.25 -0.68
C GLU A 316 17.58 12.50 -0.43
N ARG A 317 17.95 12.34 0.85
CA ARG A 317 19.23 11.74 1.25
C ARG A 317 19.13 10.28 1.68
N ASN A 318 17.92 9.73 1.83
CA ASN A 318 17.64 8.41 2.40
C ASN A 318 18.26 8.24 3.80
N LEU A 319 18.02 9.21 4.69
CA LEU A 319 18.53 9.24 6.05
C LEU A 319 17.39 9.30 7.06
N LEU A 320 17.56 8.61 8.19
CA LEU A 320 16.65 8.72 9.32
C LEU A 320 17.25 9.66 10.37
N TYR A 321 16.51 10.70 10.72
CA TYR A 321 16.79 11.59 11.84
C TYR A 321 15.87 11.29 13.02
N TYR A 322 16.41 11.43 14.23
CA TYR A 322 15.68 11.31 15.49
C TYR A 322 16.46 12.03 16.59
N VAL A 323 15.83 12.28 17.74
CA VAL A 323 16.44 12.97 18.87
C VAL A 323 16.55 12.04 20.09
N ASP A 324 17.50 12.30 20.99
CA ASP A 324 17.41 11.85 22.39
C ASP A 324 17.08 13.08 23.24
N ILE A 325 15.82 13.23 23.66
CA ILE A 325 15.30 14.49 24.20
C ILE A 325 16.14 14.95 25.41
N PRO A 326 16.26 14.19 26.53
CA PRO A 326 17.06 14.62 27.67
C PRO A 326 18.57 14.59 27.38
N GLY A 327 18.99 13.75 26.43
CA GLY A 327 20.37 13.66 25.97
C GLY A 327 20.86 14.86 25.16
N GLN A 328 19.94 15.71 24.68
CA GLN A 328 20.23 16.91 23.89
C GLN A 328 20.94 16.63 22.57
N ASN A 329 20.70 15.43 22.01
CA ASN A 329 21.34 14.96 20.80
C ASN A 329 20.36 14.89 19.64
N ILE A 330 20.83 15.25 18.44
CA ILE A 330 20.21 14.88 17.17
C ILE A 330 21.04 13.75 16.58
N PHE A 331 20.39 12.66 16.19
CA PHE A 331 21.02 11.50 15.56
C PHE A 331 20.65 11.42 14.08
N CYS A 332 21.56 10.84 13.29
CA CYS A 332 21.34 10.45 11.92
C CYS A 332 21.74 8.98 11.75
N TYR A 333 20.82 8.16 11.28
CA TYR A 333 21.08 6.80 10.84
C TYR A 333 21.06 6.73 9.31
N ASN A 334 22.11 6.16 8.74
CA ASN A 334 22.23 5.91 7.31
C ASN A 334 22.03 4.40 7.04
N PRO A 335 20.88 3.97 6.48
CA PRO A 335 20.61 2.55 6.25
C PRO A 335 21.57 1.88 5.26
N ALA A 336 22.13 2.63 4.31
CA ALA A 336 23.04 2.08 3.29
C ALA A 336 24.41 1.70 3.88
N THR A 337 24.87 2.46 4.87
CA THR A 337 26.17 2.21 5.55
C THR A 337 26.03 1.60 6.94
N GLN A 338 24.80 1.56 7.46
CA GLN A 338 24.46 1.24 8.85
C GLN A 338 25.16 2.13 9.90
N MET A 339 25.74 3.26 9.48
CA MET A 339 26.40 4.18 10.39
C MET A 339 25.38 5.06 11.11
N ILE A 340 25.68 5.34 12.37
CA ILE A 340 24.97 6.31 13.20
C ILE A 340 25.93 7.43 13.55
N THR A 341 25.53 8.65 13.27
CA THR A 341 26.24 9.87 13.66
C THR A 341 25.32 10.72 14.52
N HIS A 342 25.89 11.66 15.27
CA HIS A 342 25.12 12.54 16.11
C HIS A 342 25.75 13.90 16.28
N THR A 343 24.92 14.85 16.68
CA THR A 343 25.36 16.15 17.17
C THR A 343 24.78 16.47 18.55
N TYR A 344 25.62 17.01 19.45
CA TYR A 344 25.24 17.42 20.79
C TYR A 344 25.07 18.95 20.84
N LEU A 345 23.90 19.45 21.24
CA LEU A 345 23.58 20.88 21.15
C LEU A 345 23.88 21.69 22.42
N ASN A 346 23.96 21.05 23.58
CA ASN A 346 24.16 21.70 24.88
C ASN A 346 23.20 22.88 25.18
N CYS A 347 22.01 22.88 24.58
CA CYS A 347 21.02 23.97 24.72
C CYS A 347 19.84 23.59 25.64
N GLY A 348 19.84 22.36 26.17
CA GLY A 348 18.74 21.74 26.88
C GLY A 348 18.04 20.66 26.06
N PRO A 349 16.89 20.14 26.55
CA PRO A 349 16.16 19.09 25.87
C PRO A 349 15.81 19.44 24.42
N VAL A 350 16.03 18.51 23.50
CA VAL A 350 15.82 18.70 22.05
C VAL A 350 14.63 17.87 21.62
N GLY A 351 13.47 18.50 21.37
CA GLY A 351 12.21 17.78 21.09
C GLY A 351 12.09 17.23 19.67
N TYR A 352 12.64 17.95 18.69
CA TYR A 352 12.59 17.53 17.29
C TYR A 352 13.78 18.08 16.50
N ALA A 353 14.05 17.49 15.35
CA ALA A 353 14.97 18.00 14.35
C ALA A 353 14.50 17.62 12.94
N ILE A 354 14.38 18.60 12.05
CA ILE A 354 13.89 18.41 10.68
C ILE A 354 14.87 19.09 9.71
N PRO A 355 15.36 18.40 8.66
CA PRO A 355 16.21 19.02 7.66
C PRO A 355 15.46 20.09 6.86
N LEU A 356 16.14 21.19 6.52
CA LEU A 356 15.59 22.24 5.67
C LEU A 356 15.74 21.89 4.19
N SER A 357 14.65 22.03 3.43
CA SER A 357 14.61 21.79 2.00
C SER A 357 15.59 22.69 1.25
N GLY A 358 16.35 22.11 0.32
CA GLY A 358 17.33 22.84 -0.50
C GLY A 358 18.55 23.37 0.25
N ARG A 359 18.68 23.11 1.56
CA ARG A 359 19.82 23.55 2.38
C ARG A 359 20.55 22.34 2.94
N ASN A 360 21.73 22.05 2.39
CA ASN A 360 22.56 20.97 2.91
C ASN A 360 23.00 21.25 4.36
N ASN A 361 23.09 20.19 5.16
CA ASN A 361 23.67 20.23 6.51
C ASN A 361 22.99 21.25 7.44
N THR A 362 21.72 21.56 7.21
CA THR A 362 20.98 22.58 7.95
C THR A 362 19.65 22.01 8.43
N PHE A 363 19.39 22.15 9.74
CA PHE A 363 18.23 21.59 10.42
C PHE A 363 17.51 22.67 11.18
N ILE A 364 16.19 22.60 11.23
CA ILE A 364 15.38 23.30 12.23
C ILE A 364 15.11 22.36 13.39
N ALA A 365 15.35 22.81 14.62
CA ALA A 365 15.18 22.02 15.82
C ALA A 365 14.52 22.82 16.95
N GLY A 366 13.81 22.12 17.84
CA GLY A 366 13.24 22.69 19.05
C GLY A 366 14.13 22.36 20.24
N CYS A 367 14.72 23.37 20.87
CA CYS A 367 15.53 23.20 22.06
C CYS A 367 14.98 23.99 23.25
N LYS A 368 14.55 23.29 24.31
CA LYS A 368 13.64 23.85 25.33
C LYS A 368 12.45 24.52 24.62
N THR A 369 12.27 25.82 24.76
CA THR A 369 11.24 26.62 24.09
C THR A 369 11.80 27.47 22.94
N SER A 370 13.06 27.28 22.57
CA SER A 370 13.70 27.97 21.45
C SER A 370 13.57 27.15 20.17
N ILE A 371 13.21 27.81 19.08
CA ILE A 371 13.33 27.28 17.73
C ILE A 371 14.69 27.74 17.22
N ILE A 372 15.53 26.78 16.82
CA ILE A 372 16.90 27.02 16.40
C ILE A 372 17.16 26.46 15.01
N ILE A 373 18.10 27.08 14.30
CA ILE A 373 18.71 26.51 13.10
C ILE A 373 20.07 25.95 13.48
N VAL A 374 20.30 24.68 13.16
CA VAL A 374 21.53 23.93 13.47
C VAL A 374 22.27 23.65 12.17
N HIS A 375 23.58 23.94 12.15
CA HIS A 375 24.48 23.57 11.06
C HIS A 375 25.33 22.36 11.45
N TRP A 376 25.09 21.24 10.79
CA TRP A 376 25.74 19.97 11.09
C TRP A 376 25.85 19.10 9.84
N ASP A 377 27.04 18.57 9.56
CA ASP A 377 27.22 17.54 8.55
C ASP A 377 26.83 16.17 9.10
N PRO A 378 25.70 15.56 8.65
CA PRO A 378 25.20 14.31 9.19
C PRO A 378 26.10 13.10 8.88
N ARG A 379 27.21 13.27 8.16
CA ARG A 379 28.20 12.20 7.90
C ARG A 379 29.21 12.05 9.03
N THR A 380 29.29 13.00 9.95
CA THR A 380 30.29 13.02 11.04
C THR A 380 29.67 13.41 12.37
N ASN A 381 30.22 12.91 13.48
CA ASN A 381 29.82 13.38 14.80
C ASN A 381 30.27 14.83 15.02
N ASN A 382 29.43 15.64 15.67
CA ASN A 382 29.78 17.00 16.09
C ASN A 382 29.31 17.28 17.51
N LEU A 383 30.23 17.48 18.45
CA LEU A 383 29.86 17.71 19.85
C LEU A 383 29.59 19.19 20.17
N ASN A 384 29.76 20.08 19.19
CA ASN A 384 29.56 21.52 19.35
C ASN A 384 29.22 22.17 17.99
N PRO A 385 28.04 21.87 17.40
CA PRO A 385 27.62 22.47 16.14
C PRO A 385 27.33 23.97 16.32
N GLU A 386 27.45 24.71 15.23
CA GLU A 386 26.93 26.06 15.18
C GLU A 386 25.40 26.01 15.12
N TYR A 387 24.74 26.80 15.96
CA TYR A 387 23.32 27.03 15.87
C TYR A 387 22.97 28.47 16.24
N HIS A 388 21.84 28.96 15.75
CA HIS A 388 21.28 30.25 16.12
C HIS A 388 19.78 30.15 16.41
N VAL A 389 19.31 30.97 17.34
CA VAL A 389 17.90 31.05 17.72
C VAL A 389 17.16 31.91 16.69
N ILE A 390 16.07 31.37 16.12
CA ILE A 390 15.20 32.12 15.20
C ILE A 390 13.95 32.64 15.90
N SER A 391 13.45 31.95 16.92
CA SER A 391 12.32 32.39 17.72
C SER A 391 12.26 31.66 19.06
N GLN A 392 11.48 32.18 19.99
CA GLN A 392 11.19 31.56 21.29
C GLN A 392 9.71 31.62 21.58
N VAL A 393 9.19 30.55 22.19
CA VAL A 393 7.78 30.44 22.58
C VAL A 393 7.66 30.29 24.10
N ASP A 394 6.44 30.31 24.62
CA ASP A 394 6.13 30.04 26.04
C ASP A 394 7.00 30.82 27.04
N GLN A 395 7.44 32.05 26.71
CA GLN A 395 8.34 32.82 27.58
C GLN A 395 7.71 33.15 28.96
N ASP A 396 6.38 33.22 29.01
CA ASP A 396 5.62 33.49 30.22
C ASP A 396 5.19 32.21 30.97
N ILE A 397 5.53 31.03 30.45
CA ILE A 397 5.12 29.74 31.02
C ILE A 397 6.38 28.99 31.48
N SER A 398 6.52 28.80 32.80
CA SER A 398 7.63 28.02 33.33
C SER A 398 7.45 26.53 33.08
N ASP A 399 8.58 25.82 33.01
CA ASP A 399 8.63 24.36 32.94
C ASP A 399 8.02 23.80 31.64
N THR A 400 8.22 24.46 30.49
CA THR A 400 7.80 23.98 29.17
C THR A 400 8.97 23.67 28.25
N ARG A 401 8.75 22.79 27.28
CA ARG A 401 9.68 22.49 26.18
C ARG A 401 8.93 21.99 24.96
N PHE A 402 9.52 22.13 23.77
CA PHE A 402 9.07 21.42 22.58
C PHE A 402 9.14 19.91 22.80
N ASN A 403 8.16 19.19 22.24
CA ASN A 403 8.07 17.74 22.32
C ASN A 403 8.06 17.06 20.95
N ASP A 404 7.14 17.43 20.05
CA ASP A 404 7.08 16.87 18.69
C ASP A 404 6.84 17.97 17.64
N ALA A 405 7.20 17.68 16.39
CA ALA A 405 6.96 18.55 15.25
C ALA A 405 6.85 17.81 13.93
N LYS A 406 6.06 18.36 13.01
CA LYS A 406 5.98 17.93 11.60
C LYS A 406 5.83 19.13 10.67
N VAL A 407 5.93 18.84 9.38
CA VAL A 407 5.81 19.83 8.33
C VAL A 407 4.46 19.67 7.64
N ASP A 408 3.75 20.79 7.44
CA ASP A 408 2.46 20.79 6.76
C ASP A 408 2.60 20.71 5.22
N PRO A 409 1.49 20.53 4.49
CA PRO A 409 1.52 20.44 3.03
C PRO A 409 2.08 21.67 2.30
N ARG A 410 2.20 22.82 2.99
CA ARG A 410 2.78 24.06 2.45
C ARG A 410 4.27 24.20 2.79
N GLY A 411 4.86 23.26 3.52
CA GLY A 411 6.27 23.32 3.91
C GLY A 411 6.52 24.13 5.18
N ARG A 412 5.50 24.45 5.96
CA ARG A 412 5.62 25.17 7.24
C ARG A 412 5.84 24.21 8.39
N LEU A 413 6.60 24.63 9.39
CA LEU A 413 6.80 23.82 10.59
C LEU A 413 5.62 23.97 11.54
N TRP A 414 5.12 22.86 12.04
CA TRP A 414 4.18 22.77 13.16
C TRP A 414 4.86 22.05 14.30
N ALA A 415 5.01 22.72 15.43
CA ALA A 415 5.77 22.22 16.57
C ALA A 415 4.99 22.52 17.86
N GLY A 416 4.85 21.52 18.72
CA GLY A 416 4.12 21.68 19.95
C GLY A 416 4.97 21.47 21.20
N THR A 417 4.56 22.14 22.27
CA THR A 417 5.20 22.11 23.58
C THR A 417 4.42 21.24 24.56
N MET A 418 5.10 20.85 25.63
CA MET A 418 4.50 20.21 26.81
C MET A 418 5.05 20.85 28.08
N GLY A 419 4.30 20.72 29.18
CA GLY A 419 4.81 21.04 30.51
C GLY A 419 5.54 19.85 31.13
N GLU A 420 6.70 20.06 31.74
CA GLU A 420 7.46 19.04 32.44
C GLU A 420 8.27 19.62 33.59
N LYS A 421 8.12 19.06 34.79
CA LYS A 421 8.94 19.40 35.95
C LYS A 421 9.56 18.16 36.55
N ASN A 422 10.90 18.12 36.60
CA ASN A 422 11.67 16.99 37.13
C ASN A 422 11.28 15.64 36.48
N GLY A 423 11.05 15.62 35.16
CA GLY A 423 10.65 14.42 34.45
C GLY A 423 9.18 14.03 34.64
N VAL A 424 8.35 14.84 35.31
CA VAL A 424 6.91 14.60 35.47
C VAL A 424 6.15 15.55 34.55
N PRO A 425 5.33 15.03 33.61
CA PRO A 425 4.48 15.87 32.76
C PRO A 425 3.50 16.71 33.60
N LEU A 426 3.29 17.95 33.16
CA LEU A 426 2.30 18.87 33.70
C LEU A 426 1.17 19.02 32.67
N THR A 427 -0.07 18.92 33.13
CA THR A 427 -1.26 19.15 32.31
C THR A 427 -1.43 20.63 32.00
N ASP A 428 -2.11 20.93 30.90
CA ASP A 428 -2.63 22.26 30.57
C ASP A 428 -1.55 23.37 30.46
N LYS A 429 -0.34 22.99 30.03
CA LYS A 429 0.82 23.91 29.95
C LYS A 429 1.43 24.04 28.56
N GLY A 430 1.21 23.06 27.70
CA GLY A 430 1.71 23.04 26.33
C GLY A 430 0.88 23.92 25.39
N SER A 431 1.39 24.10 24.18
CA SER A 431 0.73 24.81 23.08
C SER A 431 1.22 24.25 21.75
N MET A 432 0.41 24.35 20.70
CA MET A 432 0.82 24.04 19.31
C MET A 432 1.14 25.34 18.57
N TYR A 433 2.29 25.37 17.90
CA TYR A 433 2.79 26.51 17.16
C TYR A 433 2.96 26.20 15.69
N ARG A 434 2.69 27.19 14.83
CA ARG A 434 3.06 27.19 13.42
C ARG A 434 4.18 28.21 13.20
N VAL A 435 5.21 27.79 12.48
CA VAL A 435 6.30 28.65 12.01
C VAL A 435 6.17 28.82 10.51
N ASP A 436 5.89 30.04 10.08
CA ASP A 436 5.79 30.41 8.67
C ASP A 436 7.19 30.55 8.04
N HIS A 437 7.27 30.62 6.71
CA HIS A 437 8.54 30.53 5.96
C HIS A 437 9.54 31.66 6.27
N ASP A 438 9.08 32.79 6.79
CA ASP A 438 9.89 33.92 7.21
C ASP A 438 10.37 33.82 8.67
N GLY A 439 10.03 32.72 9.36
CA GLY A 439 10.34 32.51 10.78
C GLY A 439 9.28 33.06 11.73
N THR A 440 8.21 33.69 11.23
CA THR A 440 7.11 34.18 12.07
C THR A 440 6.42 33.01 12.78
N VAL A 441 6.17 33.16 14.08
CA VAL A 441 5.55 32.12 14.92
C VAL A 441 4.14 32.53 15.32
N ALA A 442 3.18 31.66 15.07
CA ALA A 442 1.80 31.80 15.51
C ALA A 442 1.42 30.66 16.46
N LYS A 443 0.81 30.99 17.60
CA LYS A 443 0.16 29.99 18.47
C LYS A 443 -1.17 29.60 17.85
N ILE A 444 -1.41 28.30 17.67
CA ILE A 444 -2.61 27.76 17.02
C ILE A 444 -3.53 27.09 18.03
N ILE A 445 -2.96 26.32 18.96
CA ILE A 445 -3.70 25.62 20.02
C ILE A 445 -3.02 26.00 21.34
N ASP A 446 -3.81 26.38 22.34
CA ASP A 446 -3.38 26.58 23.72
C ASP A 446 -3.81 25.38 24.59
N HIS A 447 -3.38 25.36 25.85
CA HIS A 447 -3.93 24.43 26.84
C HIS A 447 -3.77 22.93 26.48
N VAL A 448 -2.62 22.58 25.89
CA VAL A 448 -2.27 21.19 25.52
C VAL A 448 -1.60 20.50 26.71
N ASP A 449 -1.94 19.24 27.00
CA ASP A 449 -1.23 18.47 28.04
C ASP A 449 0.15 18.03 27.54
N ILE A 450 0.18 17.17 26.51
CA ILE A 450 1.42 16.71 25.87
C ILE A 450 1.21 16.68 24.35
N SER A 451 1.76 17.69 23.67
CA SER A 451 1.72 17.74 22.21
C SER A 451 2.58 16.63 21.60
N ASN A 452 1.94 15.77 20.81
CA ASN A 452 2.61 14.64 20.16
C ASN A 452 2.19 14.53 18.68
N GLY A 453 2.03 13.31 18.18
CA GLY A 453 1.89 13.01 16.78
C GLY A 453 0.90 13.91 16.05
N LEU A 454 1.30 14.33 14.86
CA LEU A 454 0.48 15.14 13.98
C LEU A 454 0.68 14.73 12.51
N VAL A 455 -0.38 14.73 11.70
CA VAL A 455 -0.27 14.43 10.26
C VAL A 455 -1.47 14.97 9.49
N TRP A 456 -1.29 15.23 8.20
CA TRP A 456 -2.36 15.63 7.28
C TRP A 456 -2.80 14.46 6.41
N ASN A 457 -4.08 14.45 6.04
CA ASN A 457 -4.55 13.50 5.04
C ASN A 457 -4.07 13.86 3.63
N HIS A 458 -4.30 12.97 2.66
CA HIS A 458 -3.82 13.16 1.29
C HIS A 458 -4.53 14.25 0.49
N PHE A 459 -5.74 14.61 0.92
CA PHE A 459 -6.53 15.69 0.32
C PHE A 459 -6.14 17.06 0.89
N ASN A 460 -5.36 17.08 1.97
CA ASN A 460 -4.99 18.27 2.73
C ASN A 460 -6.21 19.07 3.20
N ASP A 461 -7.29 18.38 3.58
CA ASP A 461 -8.51 18.97 4.16
C ASP A 461 -8.78 18.46 5.59
N SER A 462 -7.98 17.50 6.09
CA SER A 462 -7.98 17.08 7.49
C SER A 462 -6.58 17.15 8.11
N PHE A 463 -6.54 17.59 9.37
CA PHE A 463 -5.37 17.55 10.25
C PHE A 463 -5.65 16.63 11.44
N TYR A 464 -4.79 15.64 11.66
CA TYR A 464 -4.88 14.73 12.81
C TYR A 464 -3.85 15.14 13.85
N PHE A 465 -4.25 15.19 15.11
CA PHE A 465 -3.39 15.59 16.23
C PHE A 465 -3.62 14.72 17.45
N ILE A 466 -2.53 14.46 18.18
CA ILE A 466 -2.51 13.77 19.46
C ILE A 466 -2.10 14.74 20.56
N ASP A 467 -3.03 14.97 21.47
CA ASP A 467 -2.71 15.31 22.86
C ASP A 467 -2.73 14.01 23.68
N SER A 468 -1.57 13.54 24.11
CA SER A 468 -1.44 12.17 24.63
C SER A 468 -2.32 11.88 25.85
N PHE A 469 -2.51 12.86 26.74
CA PHE A 469 -3.32 12.68 27.96
C PHE A 469 -4.83 12.77 27.71
N ALA A 470 -5.25 13.16 26.50
CA ALA A 470 -6.63 12.98 26.05
C ALA A 470 -6.96 11.51 25.73
N TYR A 471 -5.96 10.64 25.57
CA TYR A 471 -6.08 9.22 25.14
C TYR A 471 -6.75 9.06 23.77
N LYS A 472 -6.70 10.11 22.95
CA LYS A 472 -7.46 10.25 21.72
C LYS A 472 -6.58 10.78 20.60
N ILE A 473 -7.06 10.55 19.39
CA ILE A 473 -6.58 11.20 18.19
C ILE A 473 -7.75 12.03 17.68
N ASP A 474 -7.57 13.34 17.63
CA ASP A 474 -8.58 14.28 17.15
C ASP A 474 -8.34 14.64 15.69
N GLU A 475 -9.43 14.84 14.95
CA GLU A 475 -9.43 15.34 13.59
C GLU A 475 -9.98 16.76 13.58
N TYR A 476 -9.22 17.64 12.94
CA TYR A 476 -9.54 19.03 12.70
C TYR A 476 -9.84 19.20 11.22
N SER A 477 -10.83 20.03 10.90
CA SER A 477 -10.99 20.48 9.51
C SER A 477 -9.78 21.34 9.18
N TYR A 478 -9.02 21.00 8.15
CA TYR A 478 -7.88 21.81 7.72
C TYR A 478 -8.38 23.04 6.94
N ASP A 479 -9.09 23.93 7.63
CA ASP A 479 -9.20 25.33 7.24
C ASP A 479 -8.00 26.05 7.85
N ILE A 480 -7.14 26.58 6.98
CA ILE A 480 -5.92 27.33 7.34
C ILE A 480 -6.19 28.53 8.25
N ASN A 481 -7.44 28.99 8.33
CA ASN A 481 -7.86 30.16 9.09
C ASN A 481 -8.53 29.83 10.44
N SER A 482 -9.27 28.72 10.56
CA SER A 482 -10.07 28.45 11.78
C SER A 482 -9.51 27.38 12.71
N GLY A 483 -8.86 26.33 12.18
CA GLY A 483 -8.31 25.26 13.02
C GLY A 483 -9.33 24.56 13.92
N ASP A 484 -10.60 24.49 13.53
CA ASP A 484 -11.66 23.92 14.36
C ASP A 484 -11.56 22.39 14.48
N ILE A 485 -11.73 21.86 15.70
CA ILE A 485 -11.89 20.42 15.94
C ILE A 485 -13.17 19.97 15.24
N ALA A 486 -13.05 19.11 14.24
CA ALA A 486 -14.19 18.53 13.55
C ALA A 486 -14.81 17.40 14.39
N ARG A 487 -13.96 16.53 14.97
CA ARG A 487 -14.37 15.39 15.82
C ARG A 487 -13.18 14.71 16.50
N THR A 488 -13.46 13.95 17.57
CA THR A 488 -12.56 12.86 17.97
C THR A 488 -12.62 11.73 16.94
N MET A 489 -11.47 11.42 16.32
CA MET A 489 -11.36 10.43 15.25
C MET A 489 -11.08 9.03 15.78
N PHE A 490 -10.27 8.90 16.82
CA PHE A 490 -9.98 7.62 17.47
C PHE A 490 -9.83 7.78 18.99
N ASP A 491 -10.32 6.81 19.75
CA ASP A 491 -10.27 6.80 21.23
C ASP A 491 -9.70 5.45 21.69
N LEU A 492 -8.53 5.48 22.33
CA LEU A 492 -7.83 4.26 22.74
C LEU A 492 -8.61 3.51 23.82
N LYS A 493 -9.24 4.22 24.75
CA LYS A 493 -10.01 3.62 25.85
C LYS A 493 -11.24 2.91 25.31
N LYS A 494 -11.96 3.50 24.36
CA LYS A 494 -13.11 2.85 23.69
C LYS A 494 -12.72 1.61 22.90
N ASN A 495 -11.46 1.49 22.48
CA ASN A 495 -10.92 0.33 21.79
C ASN A 495 -10.18 -0.66 22.73
N ASN A 496 -10.34 -0.52 24.05
CA ASN A 496 -9.70 -1.37 25.06
C ASN A 496 -8.16 -1.44 24.95
N LEU A 497 -7.53 -0.34 24.50
CA LEU A 497 -6.08 -0.24 24.42
C LEU A 497 -5.54 0.41 25.69
N THR A 498 -4.50 -0.20 26.25
CA THR A 498 -3.70 0.39 27.32
C THR A 498 -2.62 1.30 26.74
N GLY A 499 -2.16 2.29 27.51
CA GLY A 499 -1.17 3.27 27.07
C GLY A 499 -1.82 4.58 26.61
N ILE A 500 -1.00 5.44 26.00
CA ILE A 500 -1.38 6.72 25.41
C ILE A 500 -0.87 6.79 23.97
N PRO A 501 -1.63 7.44 23.06
CA PRO A 501 -1.13 7.68 21.71
C PRO A 501 0.03 8.69 21.76
N ASP A 502 1.02 8.51 20.90
CA ASP A 502 2.27 9.30 20.88
C ASP A 502 2.57 9.77 19.44
N GLY A 503 3.80 9.66 18.94
CA GLY A 503 4.12 10.03 17.56
C GLY A 503 3.35 9.23 16.48
N MET A 504 3.02 9.88 15.35
CA MET A 504 2.28 9.24 14.25
C MET A 504 2.84 9.54 12.85
N THR A 505 2.44 8.73 11.87
CA THR A 505 2.66 8.91 10.43
C THR A 505 1.49 8.34 9.61
N ILE A 506 1.49 8.50 8.28
CA ILE A 506 0.40 8.08 7.39
C ILE A 506 0.89 7.27 6.19
N ASP A 507 0.22 6.16 5.87
CA ASP A 507 0.53 5.32 4.71
C ASP A 507 -0.14 5.82 3.41
N LYS A 508 0.31 5.31 2.25
CA LYS A 508 -0.24 5.70 0.93
C LYS A 508 -1.72 5.40 0.75
N ALA A 509 -2.29 4.49 1.56
CA ALA A 509 -3.72 4.19 1.54
C ALA A 509 -4.52 5.16 2.42
N GLY A 510 -3.84 6.05 3.16
CA GLY A 510 -4.46 7.04 4.05
C GLY A 510 -4.71 6.52 5.47
N ASN A 511 -4.10 5.40 5.87
CA ASN A 511 -4.22 4.90 7.24
C ASN A 511 -3.16 5.52 8.14
N LEU A 512 -3.53 5.82 9.37
CA LEU A 512 -2.63 6.34 10.39
C LEU A 512 -1.85 5.19 11.02
N TRP A 513 -0.56 5.45 11.27
CA TRP A 513 0.35 4.59 12.01
C TRP A 513 0.78 5.35 13.25
N VAL A 514 0.52 4.80 14.43
CA VAL A 514 0.57 5.52 15.71
C VAL A 514 1.37 4.71 16.73
N ALA A 515 2.37 5.33 17.34
CA ALA A 515 3.04 4.78 18.51
C ALA A 515 2.10 4.78 19.72
N ASN A 516 2.07 3.68 20.49
CA ASN A 516 1.27 3.57 21.70
C ASN A 516 2.20 3.44 22.93
N HIS A 517 2.49 4.57 23.54
CA HIS A 517 3.39 4.71 24.67
C HIS A 517 2.77 4.07 25.92
N GLY A 518 3.53 3.19 26.59
CA GLY A 518 3.04 2.43 27.75
C GLY A 518 2.17 1.23 27.36
N GLY A 519 1.77 1.11 26.09
CA GLY A 519 1.05 -0.04 25.56
C GLY A 519 1.96 -1.05 24.85
N GLY A 520 3.17 -0.65 24.46
CA GLY A 520 4.11 -1.51 23.73
C GLY A 520 3.64 -1.88 22.32
N LEU A 521 2.88 -0.99 21.67
CA LEU A 521 2.28 -1.25 20.37
C LEU A 521 2.62 -0.16 19.35
N VAL A 522 2.63 -0.56 18.07
CA VAL A 522 2.36 0.34 16.95
C VAL A 522 0.97 0.00 16.40
N LEU A 523 0.11 0.99 16.25
CA LEU A 523 -1.28 0.85 15.82
C LEU A 523 -1.45 1.33 14.38
N LYS A 524 -2.18 0.58 13.57
CA LYS A 524 -2.67 1.02 12.26
C LYS A 524 -4.16 1.30 12.35
N ILE A 525 -4.58 2.52 12.03
CA ILE A 525 -5.96 2.98 12.19
C ILE A 525 -6.46 3.54 10.86
N ASP A 526 -7.68 3.17 10.46
CA ASP A 526 -8.38 3.81 9.35
C ASP A 526 -9.08 5.08 9.86
N PRO A 527 -8.61 6.28 9.49
CA PRO A 527 -9.21 7.52 9.98
C PRO A 527 -10.61 7.78 9.41
N LYS A 528 -10.97 7.18 8.27
CA LYS A 528 -12.30 7.35 7.65
C LYS A 528 -13.38 6.67 8.47
N THR A 529 -13.08 5.47 8.96
CA THR A 529 -14.04 4.67 9.73
C THR A 529 -13.80 4.73 11.24
N GLY A 530 -12.64 5.23 11.69
CA GLY A 530 -12.21 5.21 13.10
C GLY A 530 -11.86 3.80 13.59
N ARG A 531 -11.61 2.84 12.69
CA ARG A 531 -11.37 1.44 13.04
C ARG A 531 -9.88 1.15 13.23
N LEU A 532 -9.56 0.40 14.29
CA LEU A 532 -8.24 -0.22 14.44
C LEU A 532 -8.09 -1.37 13.44
N LEU A 533 -7.16 -1.22 12.49
CA LEU A 533 -6.89 -2.21 11.45
C LEU A 533 -5.86 -3.26 11.89
N GLN A 534 -4.84 -2.83 12.63
CA GLN A 534 -3.72 -3.69 13.03
C GLN A 534 -3.06 -3.15 14.31
N SER A 535 -2.53 -4.06 15.12
CA SER A 535 -1.67 -3.75 16.27
C SER A 535 -0.41 -4.61 16.19
N ILE A 536 0.76 -3.97 16.21
CA ILE A 536 2.06 -4.63 16.17
C ILE A 536 2.66 -4.55 17.56
N LYS A 537 2.97 -5.71 18.15
CA LYS A 537 3.64 -5.78 19.44
C LYS A 537 5.13 -5.49 19.30
N MET A 538 5.59 -4.50 20.04
CA MET A 538 7.01 -4.14 20.12
C MET A 538 7.69 -4.90 21.27
N PRO A 539 9.01 -5.12 21.20
CA PRO A 539 9.78 -5.74 22.28
C PRO A 539 10.01 -4.78 23.48
N VAL A 540 9.37 -3.61 23.47
CA VAL A 540 9.51 -2.52 24.45
C VAL A 540 8.14 -1.89 24.71
N THR A 541 7.93 -1.40 25.92
CA THR A 541 6.64 -0.86 26.38
C THR A 541 6.46 0.62 26.03
N LEU A 542 7.52 1.43 26.10
CA LEU A 542 7.47 2.88 25.88
C LEU A 542 7.81 3.23 24.43
N VAL A 543 6.91 2.89 23.49
CA VAL A 543 7.03 3.25 22.06
C VAL A 543 6.66 4.72 21.88
N THR A 544 7.51 5.52 21.25
CA THR A 544 7.38 7.00 21.24
C THR A 544 7.03 7.60 19.89
N SER A 545 7.61 7.14 18.79
CA SER A 545 7.37 7.74 17.47
C SER A 545 7.52 6.73 16.34
N VAL A 546 6.93 7.07 15.20
CA VAL A 546 7.00 6.26 13.97
C VAL A 546 7.18 7.12 12.72
N ALA A 547 7.97 6.64 11.77
CA ALA A 547 8.17 7.26 10.46
C ALA A 547 8.44 6.20 9.39
N PHE A 548 7.77 6.30 8.25
CA PHE A 548 8.11 5.48 7.09
C PHE A 548 9.39 5.98 6.42
N GLY A 549 10.24 5.05 5.99
CA GLY A 549 11.48 5.33 5.30
C GLY A 549 11.96 4.15 4.47
N GLY A 550 13.24 4.20 4.07
CA GLY A 550 13.79 3.38 3.01
C GLY A 550 13.48 3.94 1.62
N PRO A 551 14.21 3.51 0.57
CA PRO A 551 14.03 4.02 -0.79
C PRO A 551 12.60 3.89 -1.34
N ASN A 552 11.86 2.87 -0.90
CA ASN A 552 10.47 2.62 -1.31
C ASN A 552 9.44 3.07 -0.26
N LYS A 553 9.89 3.64 0.88
CA LYS A 553 9.07 3.99 2.04
C LYS A 553 8.35 2.79 2.66
N ASP A 554 8.91 1.60 2.50
CA ASP A 554 8.34 0.31 2.93
C ASP A 554 8.90 -0.20 4.27
N ILE A 555 9.79 0.59 4.90
CA ILE A 555 10.32 0.34 6.24
C ILE A 555 9.64 1.30 7.21
N LEU A 556 9.08 0.83 8.31
CA LEU A 556 8.60 1.69 9.38
C LEU A 556 9.66 1.77 10.48
N TYR A 557 10.28 2.92 10.64
CA TYR A 557 11.16 3.21 11.76
C TYR A 557 10.32 3.54 13.00
N VAL A 558 10.73 2.99 14.14
CA VAL A 558 10.00 3.11 15.42
C VAL A 558 11.01 3.47 16.50
N THR A 559 10.75 4.54 17.25
CA THR A 559 11.58 4.95 18.40
C THR A 559 10.93 4.55 19.73
N SER A 560 11.73 4.50 20.79
CA SER A 560 11.25 4.18 22.14
C SER A 560 12.02 4.91 23.24
N ALA A 561 11.48 4.89 24.46
CA ALA A 561 12.08 5.48 25.66
C ALA A 561 12.39 4.42 26.73
N LYS A 562 13.19 4.80 27.73
CA LYS A 562 13.46 3.98 28.93
C LYS A 562 13.32 4.72 30.26
N ASP A 563 13.19 6.04 30.22
CA ASP A 563 13.29 6.93 31.39
C ASP A 563 12.19 6.72 32.44
N LYS A 564 11.05 6.12 32.08
CA LYS A 564 9.94 5.80 33.00
C LYS A 564 9.91 4.35 33.50
N LEU A 565 10.87 3.51 33.10
CA LEU A 565 10.94 2.14 33.57
C LEU A 565 11.63 2.08 34.94
N ASN A 566 11.03 1.34 35.88
CA ASN A 566 11.75 1.00 37.12
C ASN A 566 12.86 -0.03 36.85
N ALA A 567 13.70 -0.30 37.86
CA ALA A 567 14.84 -1.22 37.72
C ALA A 567 14.41 -2.61 37.20
N THR A 568 13.34 -3.18 37.78
CA THR A 568 12.81 -4.49 37.39
C THR A 568 12.27 -4.51 35.96
N GLN A 569 11.62 -3.42 35.50
CA GLN A 569 11.14 -3.29 34.13
C GLN A 569 12.30 -3.12 33.14
N SER A 570 13.29 -2.30 33.49
CA SER A 570 14.47 -2.06 32.66
C SER A 570 15.27 -3.35 32.41
N GLU A 571 15.36 -4.23 33.41
CA GLU A 571 15.97 -5.57 33.25
C GLU A 571 15.19 -6.47 32.29
N LYS A 572 13.85 -6.37 32.26
CA LYS A 572 12.98 -7.16 31.38
C LYS A 572 12.92 -6.62 29.95
N GLU A 573 13.19 -5.34 29.77
CA GLU A 573 13.13 -4.65 28.49
C GLU A 573 14.49 -4.01 28.15
N PRO A 574 15.55 -4.80 27.93
CA PRO A 574 16.90 -4.26 27.70
C PRO A 574 17.02 -3.42 26.41
N LEU A 575 16.04 -3.52 25.51
CA LEU A 575 15.96 -2.73 24.28
C LEU A 575 15.13 -1.43 24.45
N ALA A 576 14.57 -1.15 25.63
CA ALA A 576 13.87 0.11 25.89
C ALA A 576 14.80 1.31 25.66
N GLY A 577 14.32 2.35 24.97
CA GLY A 577 15.14 3.48 24.54
C GLY A 577 15.75 3.31 23.14
N SER A 578 15.51 2.19 22.46
CA SER A 578 16.11 1.90 21.16
C SER A 578 15.28 2.38 19.97
N VAL A 579 15.91 2.39 18.81
CA VAL A 579 15.29 2.60 17.49
C VAL A 579 15.20 1.25 16.77
N PHE A 580 14.07 0.98 16.15
CA PHE A 580 13.78 -0.25 15.42
C PHE A 580 13.42 0.05 13.97
N ALA A 581 13.69 -0.90 13.08
CA ALA A 581 13.16 -0.93 11.72
C ALA A 581 12.22 -2.13 11.57
N LEU A 582 10.97 -1.86 11.20
CA LEU A 582 9.97 -2.88 10.88
C LEU A 582 9.95 -3.07 9.37
N HIS A 583 10.33 -4.27 8.94
CA HIS A 583 10.35 -4.67 7.54
C HIS A 583 9.18 -5.60 7.22
N ASN A 584 8.90 -5.77 5.93
CA ASN A 584 7.86 -6.69 5.42
C ASN A 584 6.44 -6.35 5.93
N LEU A 585 6.15 -5.06 6.12
CA LEU A 585 4.83 -4.57 6.50
C LEU A 585 3.81 -4.60 5.35
N CYS A 586 4.28 -4.83 4.12
CA CYS A 586 3.44 -4.88 2.91
C CYS A 586 2.62 -3.61 2.66
N VAL A 587 3.11 -2.49 3.17
CA VAL A 587 2.60 -1.12 2.98
C VAL A 587 3.77 -0.19 2.70
N SER A 588 3.49 0.98 2.14
CA SER A 588 4.48 2.05 2.05
C SER A 588 3.91 3.37 2.57
N GLY A 589 4.80 4.17 3.13
CA GLY A 589 4.53 5.51 3.62
C GLY A 589 4.25 6.50 2.51
N SER A 590 3.55 7.55 2.90
CA SER A 590 3.31 8.70 2.04
C SER A 590 4.55 9.59 1.95
N PRO A 591 4.66 10.45 0.92
CA PRO A 591 5.73 11.43 0.86
C PRO A 591 5.78 12.32 2.12
N ILE A 592 6.93 12.34 2.79
CA ILE A 592 7.22 13.22 3.90
C ILE A 592 7.49 14.62 3.34
N ARG A 593 6.84 15.61 3.95
CA ARG A 593 6.92 17.00 3.54
C ARG A 593 8.24 17.61 4.01
N SER A 594 8.87 18.41 3.16
CA SER A 594 10.12 19.12 3.48
C SER A 594 9.83 20.49 4.08
N CYS A 595 10.56 20.86 5.13
CA CYS A 595 10.44 22.17 5.75
C CYS A 595 11.12 23.24 4.89
N VAL A 596 10.47 24.37 4.63
CA VAL A 596 10.99 25.46 3.80
C VAL A 596 11.09 26.73 4.64
N MET A 597 12.28 27.35 4.64
CA MET A 597 12.54 28.66 5.25
C MET A 597 13.19 29.59 4.22
N ASN A 598 12.72 30.84 4.16
CA ASN A 598 13.03 31.82 3.11
C ASN A 598 13.92 33.00 3.59
N PHE A 599 14.37 32.97 4.84
CA PHE A 599 15.28 33.98 5.39
C PHE A 599 16.75 33.63 5.18
#